data_AF-A0A9E5K2K8-F1
#
_entry.id   AF-A0A9E5K2K8-F1
#
_cell.length_a   1.000
_cell.length_b   1.000
_cell.length_c   1.000
_cell.angle_alpha   90.00
_cell.angle_beta   90.00
_cell.angle_gamma   90.00
#
_symmetry.space_group_name_H-M   'P 1'
#
loop_
_entity.id
_entity.type
_entity.pdbx_description
1 polymer ?
#
loop_
_entity_poly.entity_id
_entity_poly.type
_entity_poly.pdbx_seq_one_letter_code
_entity_poly.pdbx_strand_id
1 'polypeptide(L)'
;MKTSLTTKHPEQAPAKKIAENKNMNSEIKTWTITLPDGTTIVDEIEFGYVLSATGVTLSPQRNRRTVTTPDGEESTVAVPENYEQNRRDLEAINAEWKRAEEKFSLQNSKREERYVLYKAWLEEHLDGNVLSSLLFSFAK
;
A
#
# COMPACT_ATOMS: atom_id res chain seq x y z
N MET A 1 18.70 -16.38 85.50
CA MET A 1 19.27 -15.68 84.33
C MET A 1 18.38 -15.97 83.14
N LYS A 2 17.77 -14.91 82.58
CA LYS A 2 16.90 -14.94 81.39
C LYS A 2 17.76 -14.79 80.15
N THR A 3 17.51 -15.58 79.10
CA THR A 3 17.52 -15.09 77.72
C THR A 3 16.79 -16.09 76.82
N SER A 4 15.55 -15.73 76.47
CA SER A 4 14.80 -16.29 75.35
C SER A 4 15.48 -15.87 74.05
N LEU A 5 15.86 -16.81 73.18
CA LEU A 5 16.20 -16.49 71.80
C LEU A 5 14.91 -16.42 70.98
N THR A 6 14.45 -15.20 70.76
CA THR A 6 13.44 -14.85 69.76
C THR A 6 14.07 -14.91 68.37
N THR A 7 13.67 -15.89 67.56
CA THR A 7 13.99 -15.92 66.13
C THR A 7 13.27 -14.77 65.44
N LYS A 8 14.01 -13.73 65.02
CA LYS A 8 13.47 -12.64 64.22
C LYS A 8 13.19 -13.15 62.81
N HIS A 9 11.93 -13.08 62.42
CA HIS A 9 11.46 -13.19 61.04
C HIS A 9 12.08 -12.03 60.23
N PRO A 10 12.82 -12.27 59.12
CA PRO A 10 13.24 -11.18 58.26
C PRO A 10 12.04 -10.70 57.45
N GLU A 11 11.64 -9.48 57.81
CA GLU A 11 10.75 -8.55 57.13
C GLU A 11 10.87 -8.65 55.60
N GLN A 12 9.78 -9.05 54.95
CA GLN A 12 9.67 -9.03 53.49
C GLN A 12 9.86 -7.58 53.02
N ALA A 13 11.00 -7.31 52.39
CA ALA A 13 11.22 -6.07 51.67
C ALA A 13 10.12 -5.90 50.60
N PRO A 14 9.54 -4.70 50.44
CA PRO A 14 8.44 -4.48 49.52
C PRO A 14 8.87 -4.79 48.11
N ALA A 15 8.05 -5.59 47.41
CA ALA A 15 8.21 -5.92 46.00
C ALA A 15 8.46 -4.63 45.20
N LYS A 16 9.70 -4.46 44.71
CA LYS A 16 10.02 -3.48 43.69
C LYS A 16 9.23 -3.85 42.44
N LYS A 17 8.04 -3.27 42.28
CA LYS A 17 7.49 -2.96 40.95
C LYS A 17 8.45 -1.96 40.31
N ILE A 18 9.33 -2.46 39.45
CA ILE A 18 10.03 -1.62 38.48
C ILE A 18 9.86 -2.28 37.11
N ALA A 19 8.90 -1.68 36.40
CA ALA A 19 8.78 -1.52 34.96
C ALA A 19 8.91 -2.78 34.08
N GLU A 20 7.75 -3.17 33.55
CA GLU A 20 7.58 -3.91 32.30
C GLU A 20 8.62 -3.52 31.24
N ASN A 21 9.14 -4.56 30.58
CA ASN A 21 9.96 -4.57 29.38
C ASN A 21 9.77 -3.33 28.49
N LYS A 22 10.73 -2.40 28.55
CA LYS A 22 10.91 -1.42 27.47
C LYS A 22 11.77 -2.04 26.37
N ASN A 23 11.18 -2.10 25.17
CA ASN A 23 11.77 -2.47 23.89
C ASN A 23 12.30 -3.90 23.76
N MET A 24 11.41 -4.86 23.51
CA MET A 24 11.73 -5.85 22.48
C MET A 24 11.65 -5.10 21.14
N ASN A 25 12.82 -4.81 20.56
CA ASN A 25 12.96 -4.19 19.24
C ASN A 25 12.12 -4.97 18.21
N SER A 26 10.94 -4.49 17.86
CA SER A 26 10.27 -4.95 16.65
C SER A 26 10.82 -4.17 15.46
N GLU A 27 11.21 -4.87 14.41
CA GLU A 27 11.59 -4.25 13.14
C GLU A 27 10.31 -4.15 12.31
N ILE A 28 9.97 -2.94 11.84
CA ILE A 28 8.85 -2.75 10.93
C ILE A 28 9.39 -2.52 9.54
N LYS A 29 8.95 -3.34 8.58
CA LYS A 29 9.19 -3.10 7.15
C LYS A 29 7.92 -2.61 6.51
N THR A 30 8.04 -1.53 5.73
CA THR A 30 6.92 -0.88 5.06
C THR A 30 7.20 -0.80 3.57
N TRP A 31 6.20 -1.12 2.77
CA TRP A 31 6.21 -0.90 1.33
C TRP A 31 4.97 -0.11 0.92
N THR A 32 5.18 0.87 0.03
CA THR A 32 4.12 1.76 -0.44
C THR A 32 4.08 1.73 -1.95
N ILE A 33 2.89 1.54 -2.50
CA ILE A 33 2.60 1.81 -3.91
C ILE A 33 1.49 2.84 -4.00
N THR A 34 1.57 3.73 -4.98
CA THR A 34 0.50 4.65 -5.33
C THR A 34 0.05 4.32 -6.74
N LEU A 35 -1.23 4.04 -6.88
CA LEU A 35 -1.88 3.78 -8.16
C LEU A 35 -2.17 5.12 -8.88
N PRO A 36 -2.28 5.12 -10.22
CA PRO A 36 -2.51 6.36 -10.99
C PRO A 36 -3.84 7.07 -10.68
N ASP A 37 -4.84 6.33 -10.17
CA ASP A 37 -6.12 6.89 -9.71
C ASP A 37 -5.99 7.69 -8.40
N GLY A 38 -4.81 7.67 -7.76
CA GLY A 38 -4.53 8.32 -6.48
C GLY A 38 -4.64 7.38 -5.27
N THR A 39 -5.09 6.14 -5.46
CA THR A 39 -5.20 5.14 -4.39
C THR A 39 -3.80 4.75 -3.90
N THR A 40 -3.57 4.81 -2.59
CA THR A 40 -2.30 4.40 -1.98
C THR A 40 -2.48 3.09 -1.22
N ILE A 41 -1.57 2.15 -1.44
CA ILE A 41 -1.53 0.85 -0.75
C ILE A 41 -0.23 0.77 0.03
N VAL A 42 -0.34 0.56 1.34
CA VAL A 42 0.78 0.44 2.27
C VAL A 42 0.74 -0.94 2.93
N ASP A 43 1.78 -1.73 2.71
CA ASP A 43 1.97 -3.03 3.33
C ASP A 43 3.02 -2.94 4.44
N GLU A 44 2.62 -3.24 5.67
CA GLU A 44 3.46 -3.23 6.87
C GLU A 44 3.67 -4.65 7.40
N ILE A 45 4.92 -5.01 7.68
CA ILE A 45 5.28 -6.20 8.46
C ILE A 45 5.93 -5.74 9.74
N GLU A 46 5.41 -6.25 10.85
CA GLU A 46 6.10 -6.21 12.12
C GLU A 46 6.83 -7.54 12.36
N PHE A 47 8.14 -7.47 12.53
CA PHE A 47 8.96 -8.59 12.94
C PHE A 47 9.21 -8.55 14.43
N GLY A 48 9.08 -9.70 15.08
CA GLY A 48 9.47 -9.91 16.46
C GLY A 48 10.61 -10.91 16.56
N TYR A 49 11.48 -10.70 17.53
CA TYR A 49 12.48 -11.69 17.89
C TYR A 49 11.81 -12.85 18.63
N VAL A 50 11.92 -14.05 18.06
CA VAL A 50 11.49 -15.30 18.69
C VAL A 50 12.69 -16.11 19.11
N LEU A 51 12.64 -16.61 20.35
CA LEU A 51 13.62 -17.53 20.89
C LEU A 51 13.26 -18.95 20.45
N SER A 52 14.20 -19.65 19.85
CA SER A 52 14.05 -21.05 19.44
C SER A 52 15.22 -21.89 19.97
N ALA A 53 15.14 -23.21 19.81
CA ALA A 53 16.22 -24.13 20.19
C ALA A 53 17.55 -23.85 19.45
N THR A 54 17.50 -23.17 18.30
CA THR A 54 18.67 -22.82 17.48
C THR A 54 19.15 -21.38 17.70
N GLY A 55 18.50 -20.60 18.56
CA GLY A 55 18.86 -19.22 18.88
C GLY A 55 17.72 -18.22 18.68
N VAL A 56 18.09 -16.94 18.64
CA VAL A 56 17.18 -15.81 18.42
C VAL A 56 17.03 -15.56 16.93
N THR A 57 15.81 -15.55 16.41
CA THR A 57 15.51 -15.27 14.99
C THR A 57 14.45 -14.19 14.86
N LEU A 58 14.50 -13.38 13.79
CA LEU A 58 13.38 -12.51 13.42
C LEU A 58 12.29 -13.39 12.79
N SER A 59 11.08 -13.31 13.32
CA SER A 59 9.90 -13.91 12.71
C SER A 59 8.84 -12.83 12.47
N PRO A 60 8.15 -12.84 11.32
CA PRO A 60 6.98 -11.99 11.13
C PRO A 60 5.95 -12.30 12.21
N GLN A 61 5.42 -11.26 12.85
CA GLN A 61 4.40 -11.34 13.91
C GLN A 61 3.06 -10.81 13.41
N ARG A 62 3.09 -9.78 12.56
CA ARG A 62 1.89 -9.13 12.06
C ARG A 62 2.12 -8.55 10.67
N ASN A 63 1.20 -8.86 9.76
CA ASN A 63 1.18 -8.26 8.43
C ASN A 63 -0.13 -7.50 8.24
N ARG A 64 -0.05 -6.27 7.77
CA ARG A 64 -1.21 -5.40 7.54
C ARG A 64 -1.07 -4.72 6.18
N ARG A 65 -2.18 -4.64 5.46
CA ARG A 65 -2.34 -3.78 4.29
C ARG A 65 -3.30 -2.67 4.64
N THR A 66 -2.86 -1.44 4.42
CA THR A 66 -3.70 -0.25 4.48
C THR A 66 -3.91 0.25 3.06
N VAL A 67 -5.16 0.44 2.67
CA VAL A 67 -5.54 1.02 1.39
C VAL A 67 -6.20 2.35 1.67
N THR A 68 -5.66 3.42 1.12
CA THR A 68 -6.20 4.78 1.23
C THR A 68 -6.71 5.22 -0.14
N THR A 69 -8.00 5.49 -0.25
CA THR A 69 -8.61 5.98 -1.49
C THR A 69 -8.23 7.46 -1.72
N PRO A 70 -8.41 8.00 -2.95
CA PRO A 70 -8.15 9.41 -3.23
C PRO A 70 -9.01 10.36 -2.39
N ASP A 71 -10.20 9.90 -2.00
CA ASP A 71 -11.13 10.62 -1.12
C ASP A 71 -10.69 10.61 0.35
N GLY A 72 -9.58 9.92 0.67
CA GLY A 72 -8.99 9.82 2.00
C GLY A 72 -9.59 8.72 2.88
N GLU A 73 -10.44 7.85 2.33
CA GLU A 73 -10.98 6.71 3.07
C GLU A 73 -9.90 5.64 3.26
N GLU A 74 -9.65 5.25 4.51
CA GLU A 74 -8.66 4.22 4.83
C GLU A 74 -9.34 2.90 5.20
N SER A 75 -8.91 1.82 4.54
CA SER A 75 -9.29 0.45 4.86
C SER A 75 -8.07 -0.35 5.24
N THR A 76 -8.22 -1.23 6.22
CA THR A 76 -7.14 -2.03 6.78
C THR A 76 -7.51 -3.49 6.81
N VAL A 77 -6.64 -4.34 6.25
CA VAL A 77 -6.84 -5.78 6.22
C VAL A 77 -5.57 -6.51 6.68
N ALA A 78 -5.77 -7.65 7.34
CA ALA A 78 -4.67 -8.56 7.64
C ALA A 78 -4.22 -9.24 6.34
N VAL A 79 -2.90 -9.37 6.18
CA VAL A 79 -2.29 -9.96 4.99
C VAL A 79 -1.70 -11.33 5.35
N PRO A 80 -1.77 -12.34 4.47
CA PRO A 80 -1.14 -13.63 4.72
C PRO A 80 0.36 -13.53 5.03
N GLU A 81 0.91 -14.52 5.74
CA GLU A 81 2.32 -14.53 6.20
C GLU A 81 3.35 -14.52 5.06
N ASN A 82 2.95 -14.89 3.84
CA ASN A 82 3.85 -14.92 2.67
C ASN A 82 4.04 -13.52 2.04
N TYR A 83 4.66 -12.64 2.80
CA TYR A 83 4.80 -11.23 2.44
C TYR A 83 5.56 -10.98 1.14
N GLU A 84 6.68 -11.68 0.91
CA GLU A 84 7.47 -11.48 -0.31
C GLU A 84 6.66 -11.83 -1.57
N GLN A 85 5.76 -12.82 -1.48
CA GLN A 85 4.85 -13.11 -2.58
C GLN A 85 3.80 -12.00 -2.74
N ASN A 86 3.18 -11.56 -1.65
CA ASN A 86 2.19 -10.49 -1.69
C ASN A 86 2.77 -9.19 -2.27
N ARG A 87 4.06 -8.90 -1.99
CA ARG A 87 4.78 -7.77 -2.56
C ARG A 87 4.95 -7.91 -4.07
N ARG A 88 5.40 -9.09 -4.54
CA ARG A 88 5.54 -9.36 -5.98
C ARG A 88 4.22 -9.22 -6.71
N ASP A 89 3.13 -9.67 -6.11
CA ASP A 89 1.80 -9.56 -6.70
C ASP A 89 1.37 -8.09 -6.82
N LEU A 90 1.62 -7.26 -5.80
CA LEU A 90 1.36 -5.82 -5.86
C LEU A 90 2.20 -5.11 -6.93
N GLU A 91 3.49 -5.44 -7.02
CA GLU A 91 4.39 -4.91 -8.06
C GLU A 91 3.89 -5.30 -9.46
N ALA A 92 3.43 -6.53 -9.64
CA ALA A 92 2.86 -7.02 -10.90
C ALA A 92 1.59 -6.25 -11.29
N ILE A 93 0.67 -6.05 -10.33
CA ILE A 93 -0.54 -5.25 -10.54
C ILE A 93 -0.17 -3.83 -10.99
N ASN A 94 0.73 -3.16 -10.28
CA ASN A 94 1.17 -1.81 -10.65
C ASN A 94 1.79 -1.76 -12.07
N ALA A 95 2.59 -2.76 -12.42
CA ALA A 95 3.18 -2.85 -13.75
C ALA A 95 2.13 -3.08 -14.86
N GLU A 96 1.12 -3.91 -14.62
CA GLU A 96 0.02 -4.12 -15.57
C GLU A 96 -0.81 -2.84 -15.77
N TRP A 97 -1.11 -2.11 -14.69
CA TRP A 97 -1.82 -0.83 -14.76
C TRP A 97 -1.06 0.20 -15.59
N LYS A 98 0.24 0.39 -15.36
CA LYS A 98 1.07 1.30 -16.15
C LYS A 98 1.05 0.96 -17.64
N ARG A 99 1.17 -0.33 -17.99
CA ARG A 99 1.08 -0.77 -19.40
C ARG A 99 -0.29 -0.52 -20.00
N ALA A 100 -1.37 -0.71 -19.24
CA ALA A 100 -2.71 -0.43 -19.70
C ALA A 100 -2.88 1.07 -19.99
N GLU A 101 -2.42 1.93 -19.08
CA GLU A 101 -2.47 3.39 -19.23
C GLU A 101 -1.67 3.90 -20.44
N GLU A 102 -0.45 3.39 -20.64
CA GLU A 102 0.36 3.68 -21.83
C GLU A 102 -0.38 3.29 -23.13
N LYS A 103 -1.03 2.12 -23.13
CA LYS A 103 -1.80 1.65 -24.29
C LYS A 103 -3.04 2.52 -24.54
N PHE A 104 -3.75 2.93 -23.50
CA PHE A 104 -4.90 3.84 -23.61
C PHE A 104 -4.48 5.21 -24.11
N SER A 105 -3.39 5.77 -23.57
CA SER A 105 -2.81 7.04 -24.00
C SER A 105 -2.42 6.99 -25.48
N LEU A 106 -1.73 5.93 -25.91
CA LEU A 106 -1.35 5.75 -27.31
C LEU A 106 -2.57 5.57 -28.23
N GLN A 107 -3.62 4.89 -27.78
CA GLN A 107 -4.85 4.75 -28.55
C GLN A 107 -5.60 6.09 -28.69
N ASN A 108 -5.65 6.90 -27.62
CA ASN A 108 -6.26 8.22 -27.64
C ASN A 108 -5.48 9.18 -28.55
N SER A 109 -4.15 9.21 -28.45
CA SER A 109 -3.29 9.99 -29.35
C SER A 109 -3.51 9.60 -30.82
N LYS A 110 -3.53 8.31 -31.16
CA LYS A 110 -3.83 7.84 -32.52
C LYS A 110 -5.26 8.15 -32.98
N ARG A 111 -6.21 8.27 -32.05
CA ARG A 111 -7.59 8.69 -32.36
C ARG A 111 -7.63 10.18 -32.67
N GLU A 112 -6.93 11.01 -31.90
CA GLU A 112 -6.80 12.44 -32.14
C GLU A 112 -6.09 12.74 -33.46
N GLU A 113 -4.97 12.08 -33.75
CA GLU A 113 -4.27 12.21 -35.03
C GLU A 113 -5.18 11.85 -36.21
N ARG A 114 -5.93 10.74 -36.11
CA ARG A 114 -6.91 10.36 -37.14
C ARG A 114 -8.05 11.36 -37.27
N TYR A 115 -8.51 11.94 -36.18
CA TYR A 115 -9.54 12.98 -36.21
C TYR A 115 -9.04 14.25 -36.91
N VAL A 116 -7.80 14.68 -36.64
CA VAL A 116 -7.18 15.84 -37.30
C VAL A 116 -7.03 15.59 -38.80
N LEU A 117 -6.50 14.43 -39.19
CA LEU A 117 -6.35 14.06 -40.61
C LEU A 117 -7.69 13.98 -41.33
N TYR A 118 -8.69 13.38 -40.68
CA TYR A 118 -10.05 13.28 -41.22
C TYR A 118 -10.70 14.67 -41.38
N LYS A 119 -10.54 15.55 -40.39
CA LYS A 119 -11.03 16.93 -40.46
C LYS A 119 -10.37 17.71 -41.61
N ALA A 120 -9.05 17.61 -41.76
CA ALA A 120 -8.32 18.25 -42.84
C ALA A 120 -8.78 17.74 -44.22
N TRP A 121 -8.99 16.43 -44.36
CA TRP A 121 -9.54 15.85 -45.60
C TRP A 121 -10.94 16.38 -45.92
N LEU A 122 -11.83 16.46 -44.92
CA LEU A 122 -13.17 17.01 -45.08
C LEU A 122 -13.14 18.48 -45.53
N GLU A 123 -12.23 19.28 -44.96
CA GLU A 123 -12.04 20.69 -45.33
C GLU A 123 -11.51 20.88 -46.77
N GLU A 124 -10.70 19.95 -47.27
CA GLU A 124 -10.15 19.99 -48.63
C GLU A 124 -11.14 19.47 -49.70
N HIS A 125 -11.99 18.51 -49.35
CA HIS A 125 -12.79 17.76 -50.33
C HIS A 125 -14.29 18.06 -50.30
N LEU A 126 -14.79 18.81 -49.32
CA LEU A 126 -16.21 19.18 -49.24
C LEU A 126 -16.42 20.68 -49.41
N ASP A 127 -17.46 21.03 -50.17
CA ASP A 127 -17.96 22.40 -50.23
C ASP A 127 -18.37 22.90 -48.83
N GLY A 128 -18.10 24.17 -48.54
CA GLY A 128 -18.29 24.76 -47.20
C GLY A 128 -19.70 24.62 -46.62
N ASN A 129 -20.74 24.55 -47.46
CA ASN A 129 -22.13 24.31 -47.04
C ASN A 129 -22.37 22.84 -46.60
N VAL A 130 -21.72 21.88 -47.24
CA VAL A 130 -21.81 20.45 -46.92
C VAL A 130 -21.00 20.13 -45.66
N LEU A 131 -19.81 20.71 -45.55
CA LEU A 131 -18.95 20.61 -44.37
C LEU A 131 -19.64 21.15 -43.12
N SER A 132 -20.26 22.33 -43.21
CA SER A 132 -21.02 22.94 -42.12
C SER A 132 -22.16 22.03 -41.66
N SER A 133 -22.93 21.49 -42.60
CA SER A 133 -24.06 20.59 -42.29
C SER A 133 -23.61 19.30 -41.58
N LEU A 134 -22.47 18.73 -41.97
CA LEU A 134 -21.88 17.56 -41.32
C LEU A 134 -21.38 17.87 -39.91
N LEU A 135 -20.62 18.95 -39.71
CA LEU A 135 -20.09 19.31 -38.38
C LEU A 135 -21.19 19.65 -37.36
N PHE A 136 -22.29 20.28 -37.79
CA PHE A 136 -23.44 20.57 -36.92
C PHE A 136 -24.24 19.32 -36.51
N SER A 137 -24.19 18.23 -37.28
CA SER A 137 -24.90 16.98 -36.96
C SER A 137 -24.26 16.16 -35.84
N PHE A 138 -22.97 16.38 -35.54
CA PHE A 138 -22.23 15.69 -34.47
C PHE A 138 -22.21 16.47 -33.13
N ALA A 139 -22.80 17.67 -33.08
CA ALA A 139 -22.81 18.53 -31.88
C ALA A 139 -24.04 18.33 -30.97
N LYS A 140 -24.65 17.13 -30.97
CA LYS A 140 -25.87 16.83 -30.22
C LYS A 140 -25.65 15.85 -29.09
#